data_AF-A0A818U8K0-F1
#
_entry.id   AF-A0A818U8K0-F1
#
_cell.length_a   1.000
_cell.length_b   1.000
_cell.length_c   1.000
_cell.angle_alpha   90.00
_cell.angle_beta   90.00
_cell.angle_gamma   90.00
#
_symmetry.space_group_name_H-M   'P 1'
#
loop_
_entity.id
_entity.type
_entity.pdbx_description
1 polymer ?
#
loop_
_entity_poly.entity_id
_entity_poly.type
_entity_poly.pdbx_seq_one_letter_code
_entity_poly.pdbx_strand_id
1 'polypeptide(L)'
;VVIVDDDDESIYDHSCRPTCHTIFNGIYLTIRIISNDSNNEWTINYIDLLDTYENRQNLLYNNYYFHCQCKRCLENNNRNELILLEKIHYEEQQMDKFINKNDYLNAYQSSKNLLNYYDNILPYYHAYVSLQHIKHLKLELLLSETISDIILQSTMKNTHERVQISMGENHPLTQGIRKLCEQYKLEMSIKQRQIN
;
A
#
# COMPACT_ATOMS: atom_id res chain seq x y z
N VAL A 1 5.61 -0.39 -17.12
CA VAL A 1 4.44 -1.26 -16.84
C VAL A 1 4.33 -2.22 -18.00
N VAL A 2 4.85 -3.43 -17.85
CA VAL A 2 4.49 -4.52 -18.75
C VAL A 2 3.23 -5.11 -18.13
N ILE A 3 2.11 -5.03 -18.84
CA ILE A 3 0.97 -5.90 -18.57
C ILE A 3 1.41 -7.22 -19.17
N VAL A 4 1.61 -8.22 -18.33
CA VAL A 4 1.78 -9.55 -18.86
C VAL A 4 0.37 -10.09 -18.99
N ASP A 5 -0.18 -10.03 -20.21
CA ASP A 5 -1.42 -10.72 -20.60
C ASP A 5 -1.10 -12.22 -20.75
N ASP A 6 -0.47 -12.83 -19.75
CA ASP A 6 -0.31 -14.28 -19.70
C ASP A 6 -1.48 -14.83 -18.88
N ASP A 7 -2.21 -15.77 -19.48
CA ASP A 7 -3.40 -16.41 -18.90
C ASP A 7 -3.10 -17.22 -17.62
N ASP A 8 -1.83 -17.33 -17.18
CA ASP A 8 -1.40 -18.17 -16.06
C ASP A 8 -0.45 -17.44 -15.09
N GLU A 9 -1.00 -16.93 -13.97
CA GLU A 9 -0.22 -16.45 -12.81
C GLU A 9 0.76 -17.51 -12.27
N SER A 10 0.47 -18.79 -12.51
CA SER A 10 1.27 -19.93 -12.05
C SER A 10 2.67 -20.03 -12.68
N ILE A 11 2.99 -19.22 -13.68
CA ILE A 11 4.33 -19.18 -14.29
C ILE A 11 5.33 -18.43 -13.39
N TYR A 12 4.85 -17.53 -12.53
CA TYR A 12 5.71 -16.69 -11.69
C TYR A 12 6.01 -17.32 -10.35
N ASP A 13 7.29 -17.41 -10.00
CA ASP A 13 7.71 -17.90 -8.70
C ASP A 13 7.35 -16.96 -7.54
N HIS A 14 7.31 -17.54 -6.34
CA HIS A 14 7.03 -16.82 -5.12
C HIS A 14 8.24 -16.03 -4.59
N SER A 15 7.99 -14.82 -4.09
CA SER A 15 8.87 -14.12 -3.17
C SER A 15 8.08 -13.41 -2.08
N CYS A 16 8.57 -13.43 -0.83
CA CYS A 16 8.04 -12.57 0.24
C CYS A 16 8.47 -11.09 0.09
N ARG A 17 9.29 -10.79 -0.92
CA ARG A 17 9.65 -9.45 -1.41
C ARG A 17 9.52 -9.45 -2.93
N PRO A 18 8.28 -9.48 -3.46
CA PRO A 18 8.05 -9.70 -4.88
C PRO A 18 8.46 -8.48 -5.71
N THR A 19 8.80 -8.72 -6.98
CA THR A 19 9.09 -7.68 -7.98
C THR A 19 7.86 -7.29 -8.77
N CYS A 20 6.82 -8.14 -8.74
CA CYS A 20 5.53 -7.93 -9.37
C CYS A 20 4.39 -7.97 -8.34
N HIS A 21 3.29 -7.31 -8.65
CA HIS A 21 2.08 -7.29 -7.85
C HIS A 21 0.89 -7.73 -8.69
N THR A 22 0.06 -8.60 -8.12
CA THR A 22 -1.14 -9.13 -8.76
C THR A 22 -2.37 -8.39 -8.27
N ILE A 23 -3.29 -8.11 -9.19
CA ILE A 23 -4.43 -7.22 -8.95
C ILE A 23 -5.64 -7.77 -9.65
N PHE A 24 -6.73 -7.83 -8.91
CA PHE A 24 -8.02 -8.23 -9.44
C PHE A 24 -8.88 -7.00 -9.72
N ASN A 25 -9.36 -6.88 -10.95
CA ASN A 25 -10.44 -5.98 -11.32
C ASN A 25 -11.64 -6.82 -11.75
N GLY A 26 -12.50 -7.15 -10.79
CA GLY A 26 -13.55 -8.15 -10.99
C GLY A 26 -12.92 -9.53 -11.22
N ILE A 27 -13.12 -10.10 -12.41
CA ILE A 27 -12.55 -11.41 -12.80
C ILE A 27 -11.21 -11.29 -13.53
N TYR A 28 -10.76 -10.07 -13.84
CA TYR A 28 -9.52 -9.85 -14.58
C TYR A 28 -8.34 -9.75 -13.62
N LEU A 29 -7.34 -10.58 -13.83
CA LEU A 29 -6.05 -10.50 -13.16
C LEU A 29 -5.10 -9.61 -13.97
N THR A 30 -4.35 -8.75 -13.30
CA THR A 30 -3.28 -7.98 -13.91
C THR A 30 -2.03 -8.09 -13.05
N ILE A 31 -0.91 -8.43 -13.68
CA ILE A 31 0.41 -8.46 -13.05
C ILE A 31 1.16 -7.18 -13.41
N ARG A 32 1.64 -6.47 -12.39
CA ARG A 32 2.34 -5.19 -12.55
C ARG A 32 3.71 -5.24 -11.90
N ILE A 33 4.74 -4.84 -12.64
CA ILE A 33 6.08 -4.64 -12.09
C ILE A 33 6.05 -3.47 -11.10
N ILE A 34 6.46 -3.73 -9.86
CA ILE A 34 6.48 -2.79 -8.74
C ILE A 34 7.88 -2.50 -8.20
N SER A 35 8.89 -3.27 -8.61
CA SER A 35 10.29 -3.01 -8.28
C SER A 35 11.12 -3.01 -9.56
N ASN A 36 12.06 -2.07 -9.66
CA ASN A 36 13.06 -2.03 -10.74
C ASN A 36 14.34 -2.81 -10.38
N ASP A 37 14.27 -3.76 -9.43
CA ASP A 37 15.42 -4.61 -9.12
C ASP A 37 15.93 -5.30 -10.38
N SER A 38 17.18 -5.00 -10.76
CA SER A 38 17.80 -5.34 -12.04
C SER A 38 18.12 -6.82 -12.24
N ASN A 39 17.67 -7.69 -11.32
CA ASN A 39 17.99 -9.12 -11.31
C ASN A 39 17.06 -9.96 -12.21
N ASN A 40 16.17 -9.35 -12.98
CA ASN A 40 15.35 -9.96 -14.04
C ASN A 40 14.39 -11.10 -13.64
N GLU A 41 14.28 -11.47 -12.37
CA GLU A 41 13.27 -12.44 -11.92
C GLU A 41 11.96 -11.74 -11.54
N TRP A 42 10.93 -11.99 -12.34
CA TRP A 42 9.56 -11.58 -12.05
C TRP A 42 8.96 -12.55 -11.04
N THR A 43 8.71 -12.07 -9.83
CA THR A 43 8.15 -12.87 -8.72
C THR A 43 6.91 -12.19 -8.18
N ILE A 44 5.97 -13.01 -7.70
CA ILE A 44 4.71 -12.58 -7.06
C ILE A 44 4.63 -13.13 -5.63
N ASN A 45 3.64 -12.71 -4.86
CA ASN A 45 3.34 -13.31 -3.56
C ASN A 45 2.10 -14.20 -3.64
N TYR A 46 2.22 -15.46 -3.19
CA TYR A 46 1.11 -16.43 -3.20
C TYR A 46 0.27 -16.38 -1.93
N ILE A 47 0.78 -15.68 -0.92
CA ILE A 47 0.25 -15.61 0.44
C ILE A 47 0.27 -14.16 0.90
N ASP A 48 -0.45 -13.88 1.98
CA ASP A 48 -0.35 -12.58 2.66
C ASP A 48 1.07 -12.38 3.20
N LEU A 49 1.57 -11.15 3.04
CA LEU A 49 2.88 -10.73 3.48
C LEU A 49 2.88 -10.14 4.90
N LEU A 50 1.71 -9.82 5.46
CA LEU A 50 1.52 -9.36 6.84
C LEU A 50 1.39 -10.53 7.82
N ASP A 51 2.32 -11.47 7.74
CA ASP A 51 2.38 -12.62 8.63
C ASP A 51 3.83 -12.90 9.03
N THR A 52 4.02 -13.66 10.11
CA THR A 52 5.34 -14.06 10.62
C THR A 52 6.05 -14.99 9.63
N TYR A 53 7.38 -14.97 9.63
CA TYR A 53 8.16 -15.91 8.82
C TYR A 53 7.75 -17.37 9.01
N GLU A 54 7.51 -17.82 10.25
CA GLU A 54 7.13 -19.20 10.54
C GLU A 54 5.81 -19.55 9.86
N ASN A 55 4.80 -18.70 9.99
CA ASN A 55 3.51 -18.89 9.33
C ASN A 55 3.64 -18.83 7.81
N ARG A 56 4.41 -17.88 7.26
CA ARG A 56 4.66 -17.80 5.81
C ARG A 56 5.30 -19.07 5.28
N GLN A 57 6.34 -19.59 5.94
CA GLN A 57 6.98 -20.86 5.55
C GLN A 57 6.03 -22.05 5.66
N ASN A 58 5.23 -22.12 6.72
CA ASN A 58 4.25 -23.19 6.90
C ASN A 58 3.15 -23.15 5.83
N LEU A 59 2.62 -21.97 5.51
CA LEU A 59 1.62 -21.79 4.45
C LEU A 59 2.18 -22.20 3.08
N LEU A 60 3.41 -21.77 2.77
CA LEU A 60 4.08 -22.13 1.52
C LEU A 60 4.34 -23.63 1.42
N TYR A 61 4.82 -24.25 2.49
CA TYR A 61 5.07 -25.69 2.50
C TYR A 61 3.78 -26.50 2.39
N ASN A 62 2.74 -26.14 3.14
CA ASN A 62 1.49 -26.91 3.17
C ASN A 62 0.69 -26.80 1.86
N ASN A 63 0.73 -25.64 1.21
CA ASN A 63 -0.09 -25.37 0.02
C ASN A 63 0.69 -25.52 -1.30
N TYR A 64 2.00 -25.30 -1.28
CA TYR A 64 2.85 -25.25 -2.47
C TYR A 64 4.10 -26.14 -2.38
N TYR A 65 4.30 -26.85 -1.26
CA TYR A 65 5.33 -27.88 -1.07
C TYR A 65 6.79 -27.40 -1.24
N PHE A 66 7.07 -26.12 -0.91
CA PHE A 66 8.44 -25.60 -0.89
C PHE A 66 8.68 -24.66 0.31
N HIS A 67 9.96 -24.39 0.59
CA HIS A 67 10.38 -23.37 1.56
C HIS A 67 10.93 -22.14 0.84
N CYS A 68 10.45 -20.94 1.18
CA CYS A 68 10.91 -19.71 0.53
C CYS A 68 12.31 -19.34 0.99
N GLN A 69 13.19 -19.05 0.02
CA GLN A 69 14.57 -18.63 0.24
C GLN A 69 14.82 -17.20 -0.27
N CYS A 70 13.78 -16.37 -0.39
CA CYS A 70 13.94 -14.98 -0.81
C CYS A 70 14.72 -14.15 0.22
N LYS A 71 15.23 -12.99 -0.19
CA LYS A 71 15.99 -12.06 0.66
C LYS A 71 15.33 -11.80 2.03
N ARG A 72 14.02 -11.52 2.06
CA ARG A 72 13.28 -11.28 3.31
C ARG A 72 13.29 -12.50 4.25
N CYS A 73 13.22 -13.70 3.69
CA CYS A 73 13.26 -14.95 4.46
C CYS A 73 14.67 -15.29 4.95
N LEU A 74 15.71 -14.99 4.16
CA LEU A 74 17.10 -15.24 4.52
C LEU A 74 17.64 -14.23 5.53
N GLU A 75 17.21 -12.97 5.44
CA GLU A 75 17.64 -11.89 6.35
C GLU A 75 16.83 -11.83 7.64
N ASN A 76 15.88 -12.76 7.86
CA ASN A 76 14.89 -12.55 8.89
C ASN A 76 15.47 -12.61 10.31
N ASN A 77 15.16 -11.57 11.10
CA ASN A 77 15.30 -11.59 12.54
C ASN A 77 13.89 -11.70 13.15
N ASN A 78 13.43 -12.93 13.38
CA ASN A 78 12.04 -13.27 13.75
C ASN A 78 11.44 -12.35 14.83
N ARG A 79 12.25 -11.88 15.80
CA ARG A 79 11.77 -11.04 16.90
C ARG A 79 11.34 -9.64 16.47
N ASN A 80 12.04 -9.02 15.52
CA ASN A 80 11.71 -7.66 15.07
C ASN A 80 10.46 -7.64 14.18
N GLU A 81 10.30 -8.65 13.33
CA GLU A 81 9.12 -8.76 12.45
C GLU A 81 7.83 -8.96 13.26
N LEU A 82 7.85 -9.84 14.27
CA LEU A 82 6.69 -10.06 15.14
C LEU A 82 6.23 -8.79 15.85
N ILE A 83 7.16 -8.05 16.48
CA ILE A 83 6.84 -6.79 17.17
C ILE A 83 6.21 -5.79 16.21
N LEU A 84 6.67 -5.76 14.95
CA LEU A 84 6.15 -4.84 13.96
C LEU A 84 4.75 -5.22 13.48
N LEU A 85 4.47 -6.52 13.30
CA LEU A 85 3.14 -7.03 12.98
C LEU A 85 2.14 -6.73 14.11
N GLU A 86 2.54 -6.92 15.37
CA GLU A 86 1.71 -6.56 16.53
C GLU A 86 1.38 -5.06 16.57
N LYS A 87 2.37 -4.22 16.27
CA LYS A 87 2.18 -2.76 16.18
C LYS A 87 1.24 -2.37 15.04
N ILE A 88 1.38 -2.99 13.86
CA ILE A 88 0.46 -2.76 12.74
C ILE A 88 -0.96 -3.11 13.17
N HIS A 89 -1.16 -4.32 13.69
CA HIS A 89 -2.48 -4.77 14.13
C HIS A 89 -3.10 -3.83 15.17
N TYR A 90 -2.31 -3.40 16.15
CA TYR A 90 -2.76 -2.46 17.18
C TYR A 90 -3.20 -1.11 16.58
N GLU A 91 -2.38 -0.53 15.69
CA GLU A 91 -2.69 0.77 15.09
C GLU A 91 -3.87 0.71 14.11
N GLU A 92 -4.08 -0.40 13.41
CA GLU A 92 -5.29 -0.60 12.60
C GLU A 92 -6.54 -0.56 13.47
N GLN A 93 -6.55 -1.30 14.58
CA GLN A 93 -7.67 -1.29 15.52
C GLN A 93 -7.91 0.09 16.15
N GLN A 94 -6.83 0.79 16.52
CA GLN A 94 -6.96 2.14 17.08
C GLN A 94 -7.51 3.11 16.03
N MET A 95 -6.97 3.08 14.80
CA MET A 95 -7.43 3.95 13.72
C MET A 95 -8.93 3.76 13.46
N ASP A 96 -9.40 2.52 13.33
CA ASP A 96 -10.82 2.22 13.10
C ASP A 96 -11.69 2.68 14.28
N LYS A 97 -11.24 2.44 15.51
CA LYS A 97 -11.91 2.93 16.73
C LYS A 97 -12.01 4.45 16.77
N PHE A 98 -10.97 5.18 16.37
CA PHE A 98 -10.98 6.64 16.34
C PHE A 98 -11.86 7.19 15.22
N ILE A 99 -11.83 6.59 14.03
CA ILE A 99 -12.74 6.92 12.92
C ILE A 99 -14.20 6.77 13.35
N ASN A 100 -14.55 5.64 14.00
CA ASN A 100 -15.91 5.40 14.47
C ASN A 100 -16.39 6.40 15.54
N LYS A 101 -15.45 7.07 16.23
CA LYS A 101 -15.74 8.12 17.22
C LYS A 101 -15.65 9.53 16.64
N ASN A 102 -15.38 9.68 15.35
CA ASN A 102 -15.06 10.95 14.69
C ASN A 102 -13.84 11.67 15.30
N ASP A 103 -12.94 10.93 15.93
CA ASP A 103 -11.68 11.45 16.48
C ASP A 103 -10.58 11.41 15.41
N TYR A 104 -10.70 12.29 14.42
CA TYR A 104 -9.84 12.25 13.23
C TYR A 104 -8.38 12.58 13.51
N LEU A 105 -8.09 13.35 14.57
CA LEU A 105 -6.71 13.67 14.95
C LEU A 105 -5.97 12.42 15.43
N ASN A 106 -6.58 11.63 16.30
CA ASN A 106 -5.96 10.38 16.76
C ASN A 106 -5.95 9.30 15.67
N ALA A 107 -6.99 9.25 14.82
CA ALA A 107 -6.97 8.39 13.64
C ALA A 107 -5.82 8.75 12.69
N TYR A 108 -5.54 10.04 12.50
CA TYR A 108 -4.40 10.53 11.70
C TYR A 108 -3.05 10.09 12.29
N GLN A 109 -2.88 10.14 13.63
CA GLN A 109 -1.66 9.66 14.28
C GLN A 109 -1.45 8.15 14.07
N SER A 110 -2.49 7.34 14.28
CA SER A 110 -2.43 5.90 14.00
C SER A 110 -2.13 5.64 12.52
N SER A 111 -2.75 6.41 11.62
CA SER A 111 -2.48 6.31 10.18
C SER A 111 -1.02 6.58 9.83
N LYS A 112 -0.40 7.57 10.46
CA LYS A 112 1.01 7.93 10.27
C LYS A 112 1.94 6.84 10.82
N ASN A 113 1.63 6.26 11.97
CA ASN A 113 2.39 5.14 12.54
C ASN A 113 2.33 3.92 11.61
N LEU A 114 1.16 3.60 11.07
CA LEU A 114 0.98 2.52 10.10
C LEU A 114 1.85 2.69 8.86
N LEU A 115 1.90 3.90 8.27
CA LEU A 115 2.77 4.15 7.12
C LEU A 115 4.24 3.84 7.43
N ASN A 116 4.72 4.26 8.60
CA ASN A 116 6.08 3.97 9.05
C ASN A 116 6.32 2.46 9.27
N TYR A 117 5.33 1.72 9.76
CA TYR A 117 5.49 0.28 9.98
C TYR A 117 5.43 -0.52 8.68
N TYR A 118 4.55 -0.15 7.75
CA TYR A 118 4.41 -0.84 6.48
C TYR A 118 5.67 -0.77 5.61
N ASP A 119 6.38 0.36 5.60
CA ASP A 119 7.64 0.52 4.85
C ASP A 119 8.73 -0.49 5.25
N ASN A 120 8.60 -1.12 6.43
CA ASN A 120 9.54 -2.10 6.95
C ASN A 120 9.10 -3.56 6.69
N ILE A 121 7.87 -3.82 6.24
CA ILE A 121 7.35 -5.18 5.98
C ILE A 121 7.02 -5.40 4.51
N LEU A 122 6.31 -4.45 3.91
CA LEU A 122 5.74 -4.58 2.57
C LEU A 122 6.64 -3.92 1.53
N PRO A 123 6.59 -4.38 0.26
CA PRO A 123 7.18 -3.65 -0.84
C PRO A 123 6.68 -2.20 -0.87
N TYR A 124 7.55 -1.28 -1.28
CA TYR A 124 7.24 0.16 -1.33
C TYR A 124 5.97 0.45 -2.14
N TYR A 125 5.78 -0.25 -3.26
CA TYR A 125 4.51 -0.27 -3.98
C TYR A 125 3.80 -1.59 -3.69
N HIS A 126 2.69 -1.50 -2.96
CA HIS A 126 1.83 -2.62 -2.61
C HIS A 126 0.39 -2.11 -2.47
N ALA A 127 -0.63 -2.92 -2.80
CA ALA A 127 -2.02 -2.50 -2.69
C ALA A 127 -2.39 -2.04 -1.26
N TYR A 128 -2.06 -2.81 -0.21
CA TYR A 128 -2.31 -2.41 1.19
C TYR A 128 -1.65 -1.07 1.56
N VAL A 129 -0.39 -0.86 1.18
CA VAL A 129 0.31 0.40 1.43
C VAL A 129 -0.40 1.56 0.70
N SER A 130 -0.82 1.32 -0.54
CA SER A 130 -1.56 2.32 -1.33
C SER A 130 -2.91 2.66 -0.71
N LEU A 131 -3.66 1.67 -0.22
CA LEU A 131 -4.89 1.88 0.54
C LEU A 131 -4.65 2.67 1.82
N GLN A 132 -3.55 2.40 2.53
CA GLN A 132 -3.19 3.15 3.73
C GLN A 132 -2.86 4.62 3.42
N HIS A 133 -2.16 4.90 2.31
CA HIS A 133 -1.94 6.27 1.83
C HIS A 133 -3.27 6.98 1.48
N ILE A 134 -4.24 6.28 0.90
CA ILE A 134 -5.58 6.84 0.65
C ILE A 134 -6.27 7.19 1.97
N LYS A 135 -6.24 6.30 2.98
CA LYS A 135 -6.82 6.58 4.30
C LYS A 135 -6.14 7.79 4.95
N HIS A 136 -4.81 7.85 4.89
CA HIS A 136 -4.02 8.97 5.41
C HIS A 136 -4.41 10.30 4.77
N LEU A 137 -4.45 10.37 3.43
CA LEU A 137 -4.84 11.56 2.70
C LEU A 137 -6.25 12.03 3.06
N LYS A 138 -7.22 11.11 3.20
CA LYS A 138 -8.58 11.46 3.61
C LYS A 138 -8.63 12.06 5.01
N LEU A 139 -7.82 11.55 5.94
CA LEU A 139 -7.70 12.11 7.28
C LEU A 139 -7.06 13.50 7.26
N GLU A 140 -6.03 13.72 6.43
CA GLU A 140 -5.45 15.06 6.25
C GLU A 140 -6.46 16.05 5.69
N LEU A 141 -7.29 15.63 4.73
CA LEU A 141 -8.36 16.47 4.16
C LEU A 141 -9.43 16.82 5.20
N LEU A 142 -9.80 15.89 6.08
CA LEU A 142 -10.71 16.16 7.21
C LEU A 142 -10.11 17.14 8.22
N LEU A 143 -8.77 17.22 8.26
CA LEU A 143 -8.00 18.08 9.14
C LEU A 143 -7.40 19.29 8.39
N SER A 144 -7.95 19.67 7.23
CA SER A 144 -7.36 20.69 6.34
C SER A 144 -7.22 22.09 6.95
N GLU A 145 -7.93 22.37 8.05
CA GLU A 145 -7.76 23.61 8.81
C GLU A 145 -6.44 23.64 9.61
N THR A 146 -5.89 22.46 9.90
CA THR A 146 -4.66 22.27 10.69
C THR A 146 -3.48 21.80 9.84
N ILE A 147 -3.74 21.04 8.77
CA ILE A 147 -2.72 20.56 7.83
C ILE A 147 -2.55 21.59 6.71
N SER A 148 -1.31 21.98 6.43
CA SER A 148 -1.04 22.98 5.39
C SER A 148 -1.30 22.45 3.98
N ASP A 149 -1.72 23.33 3.07
CA ASP A 149 -1.93 23.02 1.66
C ASP A 149 -0.71 22.39 0.99
N ILE A 150 0.51 22.78 1.40
CA ILE A 150 1.77 22.24 0.87
C ILE A 150 1.91 20.76 1.22
N ILE A 151 1.59 20.40 2.47
CA ILE A 151 1.63 19.00 2.92
C ILE A 151 0.56 18.19 2.17
N LEU A 152 -0.68 18.70 2.11
CA LEU A 152 -1.77 18.05 1.39
C LEU A 152 -1.45 17.80 -0.09
N GLN A 153 -0.90 18.80 -0.79
CA GLN A 153 -0.49 18.63 -2.19
C GLN A 153 0.61 17.58 -2.36
N SER A 154 1.58 17.54 -1.44
CA SER A 154 2.63 16.52 -1.43
C SER A 154 2.06 15.12 -1.23
N THR A 155 1.21 14.94 -0.20
CA THR A 155 0.53 13.67 0.09
C THR A 155 -0.35 13.24 -1.07
N MET A 156 -1.10 14.15 -1.68
CA MET A 156 -1.92 13.90 -2.86
C MET A 156 -1.11 13.36 -4.02
N LYS A 157 0.01 14.01 -4.35
CA LYS A 157 0.90 13.59 -5.43
C LYS A 157 1.46 12.19 -5.15
N ASN A 158 2.00 11.97 -3.96
CA ASN A 158 2.58 10.69 -3.57
C ASN A 158 1.53 9.56 -3.55
N THR A 159 0.33 9.84 -3.04
CA THR A 159 -0.78 8.87 -3.00
C THR A 159 -1.24 8.50 -4.40
N HIS A 160 -1.43 9.49 -5.29
CA HIS A 160 -1.82 9.23 -6.67
C HIS A 160 -0.78 8.38 -7.41
N GLU A 161 0.51 8.73 -7.29
CA GLU A 161 1.61 7.96 -7.90
C GLU A 161 1.63 6.51 -7.40
N ARG A 162 1.56 6.29 -6.08
CA ARG A 162 1.57 4.95 -5.49
C ARG A 162 0.40 4.11 -5.96
N VAL A 163 -0.81 4.65 -5.95
CA VAL A 163 -2.04 3.96 -6.38
C VAL A 163 -2.00 3.69 -7.89
N GLN A 164 -1.49 4.61 -8.70
CA GLN A 164 -1.35 4.43 -10.14
C GLN A 164 -0.34 3.35 -10.49
N ILE A 165 0.81 3.30 -9.82
CA ILE A 165 1.83 2.26 -10.02
C ILE A 165 1.27 0.92 -9.56
N SER A 166 0.75 0.88 -8.33
CA SER A 166 0.33 -0.36 -7.69
C SER A 166 -0.93 -0.93 -8.31
N MET A 167 -1.94 -0.12 -8.68
CA MET A 167 -3.27 -0.55 -9.17
C MET A 167 -3.47 -0.39 -10.68
N GLY A 168 -2.73 0.53 -11.30
CA GLY A 168 -2.89 0.90 -12.70
C GLY A 168 -3.82 2.07 -12.94
N GLU A 169 -3.61 2.71 -14.09
CA GLU A 169 -4.26 3.94 -14.53
C GLU A 169 -5.79 3.86 -14.53
N ASN A 170 -6.32 2.75 -15.02
CA ASN A 170 -7.75 2.56 -15.26
C ASN A 170 -8.50 2.01 -14.02
N HIS A 171 -7.80 1.72 -12.93
CA HIS A 171 -8.43 1.17 -11.74
C HIS A 171 -9.36 2.23 -11.09
N PRO A 172 -10.56 1.85 -10.62
CA PRO A 172 -11.52 2.80 -10.02
C PRO A 172 -10.93 3.62 -8.86
N LEU A 173 -10.05 3.03 -8.05
CA LEU A 173 -9.37 3.76 -6.97
C LEU A 173 -8.41 4.81 -7.51
N THR A 174 -7.65 4.51 -8.57
CA THR A 174 -6.75 5.49 -9.22
C THR A 174 -7.54 6.67 -9.78
N GLN A 175 -8.64 6.40 -10.47
CA GLN A 175 -9.53 7.44 -11.00
C GLN A 175 -10.17 8.27 -9.88
N GLY A 176 -10.59 7.63 -8.78
CA GLY A 176 -11.14 8.31 -7.62
C GLY A 176 -10.17 9.29 -6.97
N ILE A 177 -8.91 8.87 -6.79
CA ILE A 177 -7.85 9.74 -6.23
C ILE A 177 -7.50 10.87 -7.20
N ARG A 178 -7.45 10.61 -8.51
CA ARG A 178 -7.24 11.67 -9.50
C ARG A 178 -8.31 12.76 -9.40
N LYS A 179 -9.58 12.37 -9.38
CA LYS A 179 -10.71 13.29 -9.24
C LYS A 179 -10.63 14.10 -7.94
N LEU A 180 -10.30 13.44 -6.82
CA LEU A 180 -10.10 14.10 -5.54
C LEU A 180 -9.00 15.17 -5.60
N CYS A 181 -7.85 14.83 -6.22
CA CYS A 181 -6.74 15.77 -6.45
C CYS A 181 -7.13 16.96 -7.33
N GLU A 182 -7.90 16.73 -8.38
CA GLU A 182 -8.40 17.79 -9.28
C GLU A 182 -9.38 18.72 -8.55
N GLN A 183 -10.31 18.16 -7.78
CA GLN A 183 -11.27 18.92 -6.98
C GLN A 183 -10.57 19.83 -5.98
N TYR A 184 -9.60 19.31 -5.24
CA TYR A 184 -8.86 20.10 -4.26
C TYR A 184 -8.07 21.26 -4.91
N LYS A 185 -7.41 20.99 -6.05
CA LYS A 185 -6.70 22.04 -6.82
C LYS A 185 -7.66 23.16 -7.26
N LEU A 186 -8.86 22.79 -7.70
CA LEU A 186 -9.89 23.76 -8.08
C LEU A 186 -10.30 24.62 -6.88
N GLU A 187 -10.59 24.02 -5.73
CA GLU A 187 -10.95 24.73 -4.50
C GLU A 187 -9.87 25.73 -4.07
N MET A 188 -8.59 25.32 -4.10
CA MET A 188 -7.48 26.22 -3.82
C MET A 188 -7.41 27.40 -4.79
N SER A 189 -7.61 27.15 -6.09
CA SER A 189 -7.60 28.22 -7.10
C SER A 189 -8.72 29.25 -6.88
N ILE A 190 -9.87 28.80 -6.36
CA ILE A 190 -11.00 29.66 -6.01
C ILE A 190 -10.65 30.49 -4.76
N LYS A 191 -10.12 29.86 -3.71
CA LYS A 191 -9.69 30.56 -2.48
C LYS A 191 -8.68 31.66 -2.79
N GLN A 192 -7.68 31.38 -3.63
CA GLN A 192 -6.67 32.37 -4.00
C GLN A 192 -7.26 33.58 -4.75
N ARG A 193 -8.28 33.38 -5.58
CA ARG A 193 -8.97 34.47 -6.30
C ARG A 193 -9.88 35.31 -5.42
N GLN A 194 -10.32 34.80 -4.27
CA GLN A 194 -11.13 35.56 -3.31
C GLN A 194 -10.27 36.44 -2.38
N ILE A 195 -8.98 36.13 -2.26
CA ILE A 195 -8.02 36.86 -1.42
C ILE A 195 -7.32 38.00 -2.20
N ASN A 196 -7.29 37.90 -3.54
CA ASN A 196 -6.72 38.89 -4.46
C ASN A 196 -7.78 39.85 -5.00
#